data_AF-A0A226CW29-F1
#
_entry.id   AF-A0A226CW29-F1
#
_cell.length_a   1.000
_cell.length_b   1.000
_cell.length_c   1.000
_cell.angle_alpha   90.00
_cell.angle_beta   90.00
_cell.angle_gamma   90.00
#
_symmetry.space_group_name_H-M   'P 1'
#
loop_
_entity.id
_entity.type
_entity.pdbx_description
1 polymer ?
#
loop_
_entity_poly.entity_id
_entity_poly.type
_entity_poly.pdbx_seq_one_letter_code
_entity_poly.pdbx_strand_id
1 'polypeptide(L)'
;MQKKYFHLKQCPDWVQIANQSESFNDFIAYTILSESLFNMSFPRNVYEKSKHIFFGEERMFIGSTHQVILTGSKSYSFLSCYKENSYTAFSDPFDKFVWLSIFIIVFTFTLIRAMNTWAGETLDVSILSVAVILEISVTSNINRIIPKGLKHIFWIWVFCGIILTAVYKTIFTTEVILPYRRTPPWKRIYELHDQGFQFFFPVKPNEQQVYDWYINGTPTDTLSSFGFSTETIFASNYKGNFPRLLGYKRFAKALLVASDLETGGGSSSRGGNISRIWRDLHYRWPSHVYPNLSRCADKLAYLDKKENIKDIIPFLNDNSDGTVFMGGDNDDFFRTWSAIQIRSTPRRNFVLDRVKFLMVSGIYKWWEEWFSRIKPRKLFPYYANWTGPKFGALEKLDFTARVVTILTIWGVCCGFCVMVGIMEICNGQLYSMHYSL
;
A
#
# COMPACT_ATOMS: atom_id res chain seq x y z
N MET A 1 -30.44 -7.47 29.96
CA MET A 1 -31.08 -7.46 28.62
C MET A 1 -32.61 -7.43 28.66
N GLN A 2 -33.30 -8.19 29.54
CA GLN A 2 -34.78 -8.28 29.54
C GLN A 2 -35.56 -6.96 29.72
N LYS A 3 -35.06 -5.96 30.45
CA LYS A 3 -35.74 -4.64 30.53
C LYS A 3 -35.34 -3.68 29.40
N LYS A 4 -34.22 -3.93 28.71
CA LYS A 4 -33.62 -3.02 27.73
C LYS A 4 -34.24 -3.17 26.34
N TYR A 5 -34.68 -4.38 25.99
CA TYR A 5 -35.06 -4.74 24.62
C TYR A 5 -36.55 -5.10 24.46
N PHE A 6 -37.27 -5.30 25.57
CA PHE A 6 -38.68 -5.70 25.56
C PHE A 6 -39.56 -4.46 25.76
N HIS A 7 -39.73 -3.71 24.68
CA HIS A 7 -40.72 -2.65 24.62
C HIS A 7 -42.08 -3.26 24.24
N LEU A 8 -43.17 -2.74 24.80
CA LEU A 8 -44.54 -3.15 24.44
C LEU A 8 -45.08 -2.39 23.21
N LYS A 9 -44.27 -1.52 22.58
CA LYS A 9 -44.70 -0.70 21.43
C LYS A 9 -44.42 -1.41 20.11
N GLN A 10 -45.47 -1.57 19.30
CA GLN A 10 -45.46 -2.29 18.01
C GLN A 10 -44.49 -1.72 16.97
N CYS A 11 -44.07 -0.45 17.10
CA CYS A 11 -43.07 0.20 16.26
C CYS A 11 -41.93 0.75 17.13
N PRO A 12 -40.81 0.01 17.30
CA PRO A 12 -39.67 0.51 18.05
C PRO A 12 -39.00 1.69 17.31
N ASP A 13 -38.45 2.63 18.09
CA ASP A 13 -37.54 3.64 17.54
C ASP A 13 -36.18 2.98 17.24
N TRP A 14 -35.98 2.60 15.98
CA TRP A 14 -34.77 1.90 15.55
C TRP A 14 -33.48 2.68 15.78
N VAL A 15 -33.53 4.02 15.72
CA VAL A 15 -32.35 4.86 15.97
C VAL A 15 -31.99 4.83 17.45
N GLN A 16 -32.99 4.91 18.33
CA GLN A 16 -32.78 4.75 19.77
C GLN A 16 -32.17 3.38 20.08
N ILE A 17 -32.66 2.30 19.46
CA ILE A 17 -32.14 0.96 19.68
C ILE A 17 -30.70 0.83 19.14
N ALA A 18 -30.43 1.32 17.93
CA ALA A 18 -29.09 1.32 17.35
C ALA A 18 -28.08 2.09 18.23
N ASN A 19 -28.49 3.20 18.83
CA ASN A 19 -27.70 3.95 19.79
C ASN A 19 -27.41 3.13 21.06
N GLN A 20 -28.40 2.39 21.56
CA GLN A 20 -28.25 1.55 22.75
C GLN A 20 -27.50 0.25 22.51
N SER A 21 -27.46 -0.28 21.29
CA SER A 21 -26.75 -1.51 20.93
C SER A 21 -25.24 -1.37 21.09
N GLU A 22 -24.59 -2.44 21.58
CA GLU A 22 -23.14 -2.45 21.80
C GLU A 22 -22.36 -2.59 20.49
N SER A 23 -22.92 -3.30 19.51
CA SER A 23 -22.33 -3.52 18.20
C SER A 23 -23.40 -3.60 17.11
N PHE A 24 -22.98 -3.52 15.85
CA PHE A 24 -23.86 -3.74 14.70
C PHE A 24 -24.48 -5.15 14.72
N ASN A 25 -23.71 -6.18 15.11
CA ASN A 25 -24.22 -7.54 15.24
C ASN A 25 -25.31 -7.66 16.32
N ASP A 26 -25.17 -6.97 17.45
CA ASP A 26 -26.19 -6.90 18.51
C ASP A 26 -27.49 -6.23 17.99
N PHE A 27 -27.34 -5.12 17.27
CA PHE A 27 -28.47 -4.42 16.64
C PHE A 27 -29.20 -5.29 15.60
N ILE A 28 -28.46 -5.97 14.72
CA ILE A 28 -29.06 -6.85 13.71
C ILE A 28 -29.71 -8.08 14.36
N ALA A 29 -29.08 -8.66 15.38
CA ALA A 29 -29.68 -9.75 16.15
C ALA A 29 -31.03 -9.33 16.75
N TYR A 30 -31.07 -8.15 17.37
CA TYR A 30 -32.31 -7.59 17.89
C TYR A 30 -33.34 -7.36 16.78
N THR A 31 -32.93 -6.76 15.67
CA THR A 31 -33.82 -6.46 14.52
C THR A 31 -34.48 -7.73 14.00
N ILE A 32 -33.72 -8.81 13.82
CA ILE A 32 -34.23 -10.10 13.33
C ILE A 32 -35.18 -10.76 14.33
N LEU A 33 -34.88 -10.67 15.62
CA LEU A 33 -35.65 -11.36 16.67
C LEU A 33 -36.80 -10.52 17.24
N SER A 34 -36.85 -9.22 16.96
CA SER A 34 -37.79 -8.26 17.55
C SER A 34 -39.24 -8.71 17.48
N GLU A 35 -39.75 -9.09 16.30
CA GLU A 35 -41.13 -9.57 16.12
C GLU A 35 -41.46 -10.80 16.99
N SER A 36 -40.51 -11.73 17.09
CA SER A 36 -40.66 -12.92 17.94
C SER A 36 -40.66 -12.55 19.42
N LEU A 37 -39.94 -11.50 19.82
CA LEU A 37 -39.90 -11.01 21.20
C LEU A 37 -41.19 -10.28 21.61
N PHE A 38 -41.88 -9.61 20.68
CA PHE A 38 -43.12 -8.87 20.98
C PHE A 38 -44.31 -9.79 21.35
N ASN A 39 -44.42 -10.96 20.72
CA ASN A 39 -45.53 -11.90 20.93
C ASN A 39 -45.18 -13.05 21.88
N MET A 40 -44.03 -13.02 22.54
CA MET A 40 -43.58 -14.13 23.37
C MET A 40 -44.19 -14.08 24.78
N SER A 41 -45.18 -14.94 25.05
CA SER A 41 -45.44 -15.38 26.42
C SER A 41 -44.37 -16.39 26.80
N PHE A 42 -43.44 -16.05 27.71
CA PHE A 42 -42.34 -16.94 28.09
C PHE A 42 -42.87 -18.31 28.56
N PRO A 43 -42.70 -19.40 27.80
CA PRO A 43 -43.00 -20.72 28.32
C PRO A 43 -41.97 -21.03 29.42
N ARG A 44 -42.41 -21.69 30.49
CA ARG A 44 -41.55 -22.05 31.63
C ARG A 44 -40.33 -22.91 31.20
N ASN A 45 -40.44 -23.60 30.06
CA ASN A 45 -39.39 -24.43 29.45
C ASN A 45 -39.24 -24.09 27.96
N VAL A 46 -38.01 -23.82 27.51
CA VAL A 46 -37.66 -23.64 26.09
C VAL A 46 -36.97 -24.91 25.59
N TYR A 47 -37.61 -25.66 24.70
CA TYR A 47 -37.03 -26.87 24.12
C TYR A 47 -35.86 -26.53 23.19
N GLU A 48 -34.83 -27.35 23.18
CA GLU A 48 -33.63 -27.12 22.35
C GLU A 48 -33.95 -27.08 20.85
N LYS A 49 -34.93 -27.88 20.41
CA LYS A 49 -35.37 -27.97 19.01
C LYS A 49 -36.10 -26.71 18.50
N SER A 50 -36.54 -25.81 19.39
CA SER A 50 -37.19 -24.54 19.03
C SER A 50 -36.26 -23.32 19.16
N LYS A 51 -34.95 -23.54 19.34
CA LYS A 51 -33.98 -22.43 19.45
C LYS A 51 -33.65 -21.87 18.08
N HIS A 52 -34.04 -20.62 17.84
CA HIS A 52 -33.49 -19.82 16.75
C HIS A 52 -32.17 -19.19 17.23
N ILE A 53 -31.06 -19.54 16.58
CA ILE A 53 -29.74 -19.03 16.94
C ILE A 53 -29.21 -18.22 15.77
N PHE A 54 -28.88 -16.97 16.04
CA PHE A 54 -28.18 -16.07 15.14
C PHE A 54 -26.76 -15.88 15.69
N PHE A 55 -25.75 -16.32 14.93
CA PHE A 55 -24.35 -16.25 15.35
C PHE A 55 -23.70 -14.89 15.00
N GLY A 56 -24.41 -14.02 14.29
CA GLY A 56 -23.85 -12.76 13.80
C GLY A 56 -23.05 -12.95 12.52
N GLU A 57 -22.40 -11.87 12.10
CA GLU A 57 -21.39 -11.93 11.05
C GLU A 57 -20.13 -12.60 11.61
N GLU A 58 -19.84 -13.80 11.12
CA GLU A 58 -18.63 -14.54 11.44
C GLU A 58 -17.79 -14.77 10.18
N ARG A 59 -16.58 -15.30 10.36
CA ARG A 59 -15.78 -15.78 9.25
C ARG A 59 -16.37 -17.07 8.72
N MET A 60 -16.34 -17.24 7.41
CA MET A 60 -16.81 -18.47 6.80
C MET A 60 -15.80 -19.60 7.06
N PHE A 61 -16.14 -20.53 7.96
CA PHE A 61 -15.47 -21.82 8.08
C PHE A 61 -16.29 -22.86 7.33
N ILE A 62 -15.67 -23.58 6.38
CA ILE A 62 -16.34 -24.54 5.46
C ILE A 62 -16.77 -25.84 6.20
N GLY A 63 -16.87 -25.84 7.52
CA GLY A 63 -16.94 -27.07 8.33
C GLY A 63 -18.33 -27.60 8.69
N SER A 64 -19.43 -26.91 8.39
CA SER A 64 -20.75 -27.31 8.91
C SER A 64 -21.91 -27.13 7.93
N THR A 65 -22.99 -27.87 8.20
CA THR A 65 -24.27 -27.90 7.47
C THR A 65 -25.09 -26.61 7.64
N HIS A 66 -24.46 -25.48 7.92
CA HIS A 66 -25.14 -24.20 8.13
C HIS A 66 -25.54 -23.57 6.80
N GLN A 67 -26.67 -22.86 6.82
CA GLN A 67 -27.03 -21.95 5.73
C GLN A 67 -26.21 -20.69 5.93
N VAL A 68 -25.52 -20.25 4.87
CA VAL A 68 -24.62 -19.09 4.91
C VAL A 68 -25.14 -17.98 4.01
N ILE A 69 -25.09 -16.75 4.49
CA ILE A 69 -25.33 -15.55 3.68
C ILE A 69 -24.03 -14.76 3.64
N LEU A 70 -23.42 -14.65 2.46
CA LEU A 70 -22.22 -13.85 2.26
C LEU A 70 -22.54 -12.37 2.45
N THR A 71 -21.81 -11.70 3.36
CA THR A 71 -21.94 -10.27 3.63
C THR A 71 -20.86 -9.46 2.93
N GLY A 72 -19.65 -10.00 2.83
CA GLY A 72 -18.53 -9.32 2.18
C GLY A 72 -17.23 -10.11 2.28
N SER A 73 -16.12 -9.46 1.97
CA SER A 73 -14.78 -10.02 2.19
C SER A 73 -13.94 -9.08 3.04
N LYS A 74 -13.13 -9.63 3.94
CA LYS A 74 -12.15 -8.92 4.74
C LYS A 74 -10.76 -9.35 4.27
N SER A 75 -9.84 -8.41 4.12
CA SER A 75 -8.43 -8.72 3.88
C SER A 75 -7.54 -7.97 4.85
N TYR A 76 -6.32 -8.45 4.98
CA TYR A 76 -5.29 -7.86 5.81
C TYR A 76 -4.31 -7.11 4.93
N SER A 77 -3.70 -6.07 5.48
CA SER A 77 -2.57 -5.40 4.88
C SER A 77 -1.56 -5.08 5.97
N PHE A 78 -0.37 -4.68 5.56
CA PHE A 78 0.67 -4.25 6.46
C PHE A 78 1.09 -2.83 6.14
N LEU A 79 1.74 -2.22 7.09
CA LEU A 79 2.30 -0.89 7.06
C LEU A 79 3.75 -0.99 7.50
N SER A 80 4.66 -0.33 6.79
CA SER A 80 6.05 -0.18 7.23
C SER A 80 6.50 1.25 7.06
N CYS A 81 7.46 1.65 7.89
CA CYS A 81 8.25 2.85 7.68
C CYS A 81 9.08 2.69 6.41
N TYR A 82 9.14 3.75 5.62
CA TYR A 82 9.99 3.87 4.46
C TYR A 82 10.81 5.16 4.55
N LYS A 83 12.13 4.99 4.60
CA LYS A 83 13.10 6.09 4.61
C LYS A 83 14.11 5.80 3.51
N GLU A 84 13.82 6.34 2.34
CA GLU A 84 14.81 6.43 1.28
C GLU A 84 15.62 7.71 1.48
N ASN A 85 16.92 7.63 1.22
CA ASN A 85 17.75 8.81 1.15
C ASN A 85 17.29 9.62 -0.07
N SER A 86 16.37 10.56 0.15
CA SER A 86 15.77 11.44 -0.86
C SER A 86 16.80 12.10 -1.79
N TYR A 87 18.06 12.17 -1.36
CA TYR A 87 19.18 12.71 -2.11
C TYR A 87 19.62 11.89 -3.31
N THR A 88 19.30 10.59 -3.40
CA THR A 88 19.70 9.80 -4.57
C THR A 88 18.98 10.25 -5.84
N ALA A 89 17.70 10.63 -5.73
CA ALA A 89 16.95 11.21 -6.84
C ALA A 89 17.53 12.56 -7.29
N PHE A 90 18.00 13.38 -6.34
CA PHE A 90 18.67 14.65 -6.65
C PHE A 90 20.06 14.47 -7.26
N SER A 91 20.80 13.41 -6.89
CA SER A 91 22.13 13.15 -7.41
C SER A 91 22.15 12.50 -8.79
N ASP A 92 21.07 11.81 -9.17
CA ASP A 92 20.98 11.09 -10.45
C ASP A 92 19.61 11.32 -11.12
N PRO A 93 19.36 12.54 -11.62
CA PRO A 93 18.07 12.94 -12.17
C PRO A 93 17.73 12.26 -13.50
N PHE A 94 18.72 11.62 -14.12
CA PHE A 94 18.61 11.00 -15.42
C PHE A 94 19.10 9.57 -15.33
N ASP A 95 18.43 8.66 -16.05
CA ASP A 95 18.90 7.28 -16.14
C ASP A 95 20.32 7.22 -16.73
N LYS A 96 21.09 6.20 -16.36
CA LYS A 96 22.45 5.94 -16.85
C LYS A 96 22.52 5.96 -18.38
N PHE A 97 21.45 5.53 -19.05
CA PHE A 97 21.33 5.58 -20.51
C PHE A 97 21.31 7.00 -21.09
N VAL A 98 20.67 7.96 -20.42
CA VAL A 98 20.63 9.36 -20.86
C VAL A 98 22.00 9.99 -20.73
N TRP A 99 22.69 9.76 -19.61
CA TRP A 99 24.08 10.20 -19.42
C TRP A 99 25.03 9.61 -20.46
N LEU A 100 24.89 8.31 -20.73
CA LEU A 100 25.67 7.63 -21.77
C LEU A 100 25.37 8.20 -23.17
N SER A 101 24.11 8.53 -23.46
CA SER A 101 23.70 9.15 -24.73
C SER A 101 24.29 10.55 -24.90
N ILE A 102 24.26 11.38 -23.85
CA ILE A 102 24.91 12.69 -23.83
C ILE A 102 26.41 12.55 -24.10
N PHE A 103 27.07 11.60 -23.42
CA PHE A 103 28.50 11.35 -23.60
C PHE A 103 28.82 10.90 -25.03
N ILE A 104 28.02 10.00 -25.61
CA ILE A 104 28.18 9.56 -27.01
C ILE A 104 28.02 10.74 -27.97
N ILE A 105 27.01 11.59 -27.80
CA ILE A 105 26.79 12.74 -28.69
C ILE A 105 27.98 13.71 -28.62
N VAL A 106 28.44 14.07 -27.42
CA VAL A 106 29.62 14.92 -27.23
C VAL A 106 30.85 14.27 -27.88
N PHE A 107 31.03 12.96 -27.69
CA PHE A 107 32.13 12.20 -28.29
C PHE A 107 32.04 12.12 -29.83
N THR A 108 30.84 12.04 -30.40
CA THR A 108 30.66 12.08 -31.86
C THR A 108 31.03 13.45 -32.44
N PHE A 109 30.67 14.54 -31.77
CA PHE A 109 31.07 15.88 -32.19
C PHE A 109 32.59 16.07 -32.15
N THR A 110 33.28 15.54 -31.12
CA THR A 110 34.74 15.59 -31.05
C THR A 110 35.40 14.75 -32.14
N LEU A 111 34.89 13.55 -32.42
CA LEU A 111 35.41 12.69 -33.49
C LEU A 111 35.22 13.32 -34.88
N ILE A 112 34.04 13.83 -35.20
CA ILE A 112 33.78 14.48 -36.50
C ILE A 112 34.71 15.69 -36.67
N ARG A 113 34.94 16.46 -35.60
CA ARG A 113 35.91 17.56 -35.64
C ARG A 113 37.33 17.06 -35.85
N ALA A 114 37.78 16.07 -35.08
CA ALA A 114 39.13 15.51 -35.18
C ALA A 114 39.43 14.95 -36.58
N MET A 115 38.43 14.37 -37.25
CA MET A 115 38.57 13.90 -38.63
C MET A 115 38.68 15.04 -39.65
N ASN A 116 37.96 16.14 -39.45
CA ASN A 116 37.96 17.28 -40.38
C ASN A 116 39.17 18.22 -40.23
N THR A 117 39.75 18.31 -39.02
CA THR A 117 40.91 19.18 -38.77
C THR A 117 42.13 18.34 -38.44
N TRP A 118 43.08 18.25 -39.38
CA TRP A 118 44.34 17.54 -39.20
C TRP A 118 45.31 18.22 -38.21
N ALA A 119 44.96 19.42 -37.72
CA ALA A 119 45.78 20.25 -36.83
C ALA A 119 45.13 20.44 -35.44
N GLY A 120 45.65 19.71 -34.45
CA GLY A 120 45.86 20.08 -33.03
C GLY A 120 44.73 20.59 -32.11
N GLU A 121 43.71 21.30 -32.58
CA GLU A 121 42.76 22.05 -31.73
C GLU A 121 41.39 21.34 -31.61
N THR A 122 41.36 20.15 -31.00
CA THR A 122 40.13 19.34 -30.88
C THR A 122 39.27 19.67 -29.64
N LEU A 123 39.85 20.32 -28.62
CA LEU A 123 39.18 20.53 -27.33
C LEU A 123 38.04 21.55 -27.36
N ASP A 124 38.08 22.52 -28.28
CA ASP A 124 37.11 23.63 -28.33
C ASP A 124 35.67 23.17 -28.60
N VAL A 125 35.48 22.14 -29.45
CA VAL A 125 34.13 21.64 -29.80
C VAL A 125 33.52 20.84 -28.65
N SER A 126 34.31 20.05 -27.92
CA SER A 126 33.84 19.38 -26.71
C SER A 126 33.41 20.37 -25.63
N ILE A 127 34.25 21.38 -25.38
CA ILE A 127 33.98 22.41 -24.37
C ILE A 127 32.70 23.15 -24.74
N LEU A 128 32.55 23.54 -26.01
CA LEU A 128 31.35 24.20 -26.51
C LEU A 128 30.10 23.31 -26.39
N SER A 129 30.22 22.02 -26.69
CA SER A 129 29.09 21.07 -26.61
C SER A 129 28.63 20.85 -25.16
N VAL A 130 29.57 20.80 -24.21
CA VAL A 130 29.28 20.73 -22.78
C VAL A 130 28.72 22.05 -22.26
N ALA A 131 29.25 23.19 -22.71
CA ALA A 131 28.78 24.51 -22.34
C ALA A 131 27.29 24.73 -22.66
N VAL A 132 26.82 24.18 -23.80
CA VAL A 132 25.39 24.18 -24.17
C VAL A 132 24.52 23.47 -23.12
N ILE A 133 24.93 22.30 -22.63
CA ILE A 133 24.18 21.56 -21.59
C ILE A 133 24.19 22.33 -20.27
N LEU A 134 25.29 23.01 -19.96
CA LEU A 134 25.41 23.83 -18.75
C LEU A 134 24.71 25.19 -18.87
N GLU A 135 23.98 25.45 -19.97
CA GLU A 135 23.33 26.72 -20.29
C GLU A 135 24.31 27.92 -20.32
N ILE A 136 25.59 27.67 -20.57
CA ILE A 136 26.61 28.73 -20.68
C ILE A 136 26.49 29.36 -22.06
N SER A 137 26.28 30.68 -22.09
CA SER A 137 26.21 31.43 -23.35
C SER A 137 27.61 31.56 -23.98
N VAL A 138 27.79 30.98 -25.18
CA VAL A 138 29.05 31.05 -25.94
C VAL A 138 28.81 31.63 -27.33
N THR A 139 28.06 32.73 -27.41
CA THR A 139 27.57 33.30 -28.68
C THR A 139 28.68 33.90 -29.55
N SER A 140 29.77 34.39 -28.97
CA SER A 140 30.82 35.11 -29.72
C SER A 140 31.71 34.21 -30.59
N ASN A 141 31.90 32.93 -30.23
CA ASN A 141 32.87 32.06 -30.88
C ASN A 141 32.27 30.93 -31.74
N ILE A 142 30.94 30.75 -31.75
CA ILE A 142 30.26 29.65 -32.48
C ILE A 142 30.61 29.64 -33.96
N ASN A 143 30.58 30.79 -34.63
CA ASN A 143 30.85 30.88 -36.07
C ASN A 143 32.31 30.61 -36.45
N ARG A 144 33.25 30.76 -35.50
CA ARG A 144 34.68 30.51 -35.71
C ARG A 144 35.04 29.04 -35.48
N ILE A 145 34.42 28.43 -34.46
CA ILE A 145 34.76 27.07 -34.02
C ILE A 145 34.05 26.03 -34.88
N ILE A 146 32.80 26.25 -35.27
CA ILE A 146 31.98 25.21 -35.92
C ILE A 146 32.14 25.25 -37.45
N PRO A 147 32.48 24.11 -38.10
CA PRO A 147 32.56 24.05 -39.55
C PRO A 147 31.18 24.29 -40.18
N LYS A 148 31.15 24.95 -41.35
CA LYS A 148 29.89 25.33 -42.04
C LYS A 148 28.92 24.16 -42.21
N GLY A 149 29.42 22.95 -42.49
CA GLY A 149 28.60 21.74 -42.66
C GLY A 149 27.95 21.21 -41.37
N LEU A 150 28.53 21.49 -40.19
CA LEU A 150 27.97 21.04 -38.90
C LEU A 150 27.06 22.06 -38.23
N LYS A 151 26.91 23.25 -38.85
CA LYS A 151 26.18 24.36 -38.24
C LYS A 151 24.74 24.00 -37.91
N HIS A 152 24.03 23.30 -38.81
CA HIS A 152 22.63 22.92 -38.62
C HIS A 152 22.48 21.86 -37.51
N ILE A 153 23.28 20.80 -37.56
CA ILE A 153 23.30 19.74 -36.54
C ILE A 153 23.63 20.33 -35.16
N PHE A 154 24.56 21.27 -35.09
CA PHE A 154 24.89 21.92 -33.82
C PHE A 154 23.76 22.81 -33.29
N TRP A 155 23.03 23.53 -34.13
CA TRP A 155 21.85 24.28 -33.69
C TRP A 155 20.74 23.37 -33.15
N ILE A 156 20.57 22.19 -33.76
CA ILE A 156 19.69 21.15 -33.24
C ILE A 156 20.16 20.68 -31.86
N TRP A 157 21.48 20.45 -31.69
CA TRP A 157 22.05 20.12 -30.38
C TRP A 157 21.80 21.20 -29.34
N VAL A 158 21.95 22.48 -29.69
CA VAL A 158 21.61 23.62 -28.81
C VAL A 158 20.14 23.56 -28.38
N PHE A 159 19.24 23.34 -29.32
CA PHE A 159 17.81 23.21 -29.02
C PHE A 159 17.51 22.01 -28.11
N CYS A 160 18.13 20.86 -28.37
CA CYS A 160 18.02 19.67 -27.52
C CYS A 160 18.58 19.92 -26.11
N GLY A 161 19.69 20.65 -25.99
CA GLY A 161 20.29 21.05 -24.72
C GLY A 161 19.33 21.90 -23.89
N ILE A 162 18.70 22.92 -24.51
CA ILE A 162 17.69 23.76 -23.86
C ILE A 162 16.48 22.94 -23.39
N ILE A 163 15.99 22.01 -24.21
CA ILE A 163 14.88 21.14 -23.80
C ILE A 163 15.32 20.23 -22.63
N LEU A 164 16.50 19.63 -22.72
CA LEU A 164 17.02 18.72 -21.70
C LEU A 164 17.16 19.43 -20.35
N THR A 165 17.69 20.67 -20.34
CA THR A 165 17.83 21.45 -19.10
C THR A 165 16.49 21.94 -18.58
N ALA A 166 15.55 22.31 -19.44
CA ALA A 166 14.18 22.65 -19.06
C ALA A 166 13.42 21.45 -18.46
N VAL A 167 13.59 20.26 -19.03
CA VAL A 167 13.05 18.99 -18.51
C VAL A 167 13.70 18.65 -17.18
N TYR A 168 15.03 18.77 -17.06
CA TYR A 168 15.74 18.59 -15.81
C TYR A 168 15.19 19.51 -14.71
N LYS A 169 15.10 20.81 -14.99
CA LYS A 169 14.53 21.80 -14.05
C LYS A 169 13.10 21.45 -13.68
N THR A 170 12.29 20.99 -14.63
CA THR A 170 10.90 20.59 -14.39
C THR A 170 10.81 19.32 -13.54
N ILE A 171 11.63 18.30 -13.80
CA ILE A 171 11.70 17.08 -12.97
C ILE A 171 12.15 17.47 -11.57
N PHE A 172 13.22 18.25 -11.44
CA PHE A 172 13.72 18.72 -10.16
C PHE A 172 12.67 19.51 -9.38
N THR A 173 12.04 20.52 -10.00
CA THR A 173 10.99 21.29 -9.31
C THR A 173 9.76 20.44 -9.01
N THR A 174 9.41 19.50 -9.89
CA THR A 174 8.31 18.56 -9.64
C THR A 174 8.64 17.64 -8.47
N GLU A 175 9.87 17.14 -8.33
CA GLU A 175 10.27 16.31 -7.18
C GLU A 175 10.34 17.09 -5.88
N VAL A 176 10.77 18.36 -5.95
CA VAL A 176 10.78 19.27 -4.80
C VAL A 176 9.35 19.59 -4.34
N ILE A 177 8.42 19.80 -5.28
CA ILE A 177 7.02 20.15 -4.97
C ILE A 177 6.19 18.90 -4.63
N LEU A 178 6.38 17.80 -5.34
CA LEU A 178 5.72 16.51 -5.17
C LEU A 178 6.78 15.41 -5.02
N PRO A 179 7.07 14.97 -3.79
CA PRO A 179 8.03 13.90 -3.59
C PRO A 179 7.59 12.66 -4.39
N TYR A 180 8.52 12.14 -5.19
CA TYR A 180 8.39 10.98 -6.06
C TYR A 180 7.56 9.86 -5.40
N ARG A 181 6.74 9.15 -6.20
CA ARG A 181 5.94 8.02 -5.71
C ARG A 181 6.87 6.92 -5.23
N ARG A 182 7.22 6.98 -3.95
CA ARG A 182 8.17 6.07 -3.32
C ARG A 182 7.68 4.65 -3.50
N THR A 183 8.46 3.82 -4.18
CA THR A 183 8.18 2.41 -4.33
C THR A 183 8.96 1.67 -3.26
N PRO A 184 8.31 1.22 -2.16
CA PRO A 184 9.02 0.43 -1.17
C PRO A 184 9.61 -0.82 -1.82
N PRO A 185 10.79 -1.30 -1.38
CA PRO A 185 11.41 -2.51 -1.91
C PRO A 185 10.61 -3.77 -1.56
N TRP A 186 9.57 -3.62 -0.73
CA TRP A 186 8.58 -4.62 -0.43
C TRP A 186 7.22 -4.25 -1.02
N LYS A 187 6.60 -5.20 -1.72
CA LYS A 187 5.20 -5.09 -2.16
C LYS A 187 4.31 -6.09 -1.42
N ARG A 188 4.85 -7.25 -1.07
CA ARG A 188 4.09 -8.38 -0.52
C ARG A 188 4.58 -8.74 0.89
N ILE A 189 3.65 -9.17 1.74
CA ILE A 189 3.93 -9.49 3.15
C ILE A 189 5.02 -10.55 3.35
N TYR A 190 5.10 -11.55 2.46
CA TYR A 190 6.08 -12.62 2.59
C TYR A 190 7.49 -12.18 2.17
N GLU A 191 7.63 -11.08 1.42
CA GLU A 191 8.93 -10.46 1.13
C GLU A 191 9.53 -9.80 2.38
N LEU A 192 8.67 -9.26 3.26
CA LEU A 192 9.12 -8.66 4.54
C LEU A 192 9.74 -9.72 5.44
N HIS A 193 9.14 -10.90 5.48
CA HIS A 193 9.70 -12.01 6.25
C HIS A 193 11.06 -12.44 5.72
N ASP A 194 11.19 -12.59 4.40
CA ASP A 194 12.46 -12.94 3.74
C ASP A 194 13.54 -11.86 4.00
N GLN A 195 13.15 -10.61 4.28
CA GLN A 195 14.03 -9.50 4.65
C GLN A 195 14.32 -9.39 6.16
N GLY A 196 13.72 -10.25 7.01
CA GLY A 196 13.93 -10.27 8.45
C GLY A 196 13.13 -9.22 9.24
N PHE A 197 11.96 -8.83 8.76
CA PHE A 197 11.11 -7.88 9.47
C PHE A 197 10.52 -8.46 10.77
N GLN A 198 10.38 -7.61 11.79
CA GLN A 198 9.57 -7.89 12.98
C GLN A 198 8.20 -7.22 12.85
N PHE A 199 7.15 -7.95 13.23
CA PHE A 199 5.77 -7.56 13.03
C PHE A 199 5.11 -7.05 14.31
N PHE A 200 4.21 -6.10 14.19
CA PHE A 200 3.35 -5.65 15.27
C PHE A 200 1.90 -5.96 14.94
N PHE A 201 1.18 -6.54 15.90
CA PHE A 201 -0.20 -6.97 15.73
C PHE A 201 -1.14 -6.25 16.69
N PRO A 202 -2.32 -5.79 16.21
CA PRO A 202 -3.32 -5.20 17.08
C PRO A 202 -3.96 -6.26 17.99
N VAL A 203 -3.91 -6.00 19.29
CA VAL A 203 -4.71 -6.70 20.28
C VAL A 203 -6.19 -6.39 20.07
N LYS A 204 -7.07 -7.37 20.27
CA LYS A 204 -8.52 -7.17 20.21
C LYS A 204 -8.97 -6.18 21.30
N PRO A 205 -9.57 -5.04 20.93
CA PRO A 205 -9.91 -3.99 21.90
C PRO A 205 -11.10 -4.34 22.82
N ASN A 206 -11.84 -5.41 22.51
CA ASN A 206 -13.09 -5.76 23.21
C ASN A 206 -12.89 -6.82 24.31
N GLU A 207 -11.69 -7.38 24.46
CA GLU A 207 -11.39 -8.41 25.46
C GLU A 207 -10.62 -7.76 26.62
N GLN A 208 -11.31 -7.49 27.73
CA GLN A 208 -10.75 -6.81 28.91
C GLN A 208 -9.49 -7.49 29.44
N GLN A 209 -9.45 -8.82 29.40
CA GLN A 209 -8.29 -9.60 29.83
C GLN A 209 -7.02 -9.26 29.03
N VAL A 210 -7.14 -9.14 27.70
CA VAL A 210 -5.97 -8.84 26.85
C VAL A 210 -5.53 -7.39 27.01
N TYR A 211 -6.47 -6.50 27.32
CA TYR A 211 -6.16 -5.13 27.71
C TYR A 211 -5.37 -5.08 29.03
N ASP A 212 -5.79 -5.83 30.04
CA ASP A 212 -5.10 -5.89 31.34
C ASP A 212 -3.69 -6.48 31.19
N TRP A 213 -3.51 -7.52 30.35
CA TRP A 213 -2.19 -8.08 30.03
C TRP A 213 -1.27 -7.05 29.39
N TYR A 214 -1.77 -6.29 28.41
CA TYR A 214 -0.98 -5.26 27.73
C TYR A 214 -0.52 -4.16 28.70
N ILE A 215 -1.38 -3.73 29.63
CA ILE A 215 -1.03 -2.73 30.66
C ILE A 215 0.05 -3.24 31.60
N ASN A 216 -0.06 -4.50 32.02
CA ASN A 216 0.87 -5.12 32.93
C ASN A 216 2.20 -5.50 32.25
N GLY A 217 2.36 -5.20 30.96
CA GLY A 217 3.54 -5.59 30.17
C GLY A 217 3.67 -7.10 30.02
N THR A 218 2.58 -7.85 30.23
CA THR A 218 2.56 -9.30 30.02
C THR A 218 2.43 -9.54 28.52
N PRO A 219 3.44 -10.11 27.85
CA PRO A 219 3.36 -10.37 26.42
C PRO A 219 2.22 -11.34 26.15
N THR A 220 1.56 -11.18 25.02
CA THR A 220 0.51 -12.12 24.62
C THR A 220 1.16 -13.36 24.03
N ASP A 221 1.16 -14.50 24.70
CA ASP A 221 1.96 -15.67 24.28
C ASP A 221 1.37 -16.44 23.08
N THR A 222 0.08 -16.26 22.80
CA THR A 222 -0.61 -17.03 21.76
C THR A 222 -1.01 -16.17 20.58
N LEU A 223 -0.73 -16.67 19.37
CA LEU A 223 -1.20 -16.06 18.12
C LEU A 223 -2.74 -16.05 18.05
N SER A 224 -3.42 -16.91 18.81
CA SER A 224 -4.88 -17.03 18.87
C SER A 224 -5.61 -15.74 19.28
N SER A 225 -4.92 -14.88 20.03
CA SER A 225 -5.41 -13.57 20.44
C SER A 225 -5.63 -12.61 19.26
N PHE A 226 -4.94 -12.81 18.14
CA PHE A 226 -5.05 -11.95 16.97
C PHE A 226 -6.20 -12.38 16.07
N GLY A 227 -6.75 -11.38 15.39
CA GLY A 227 -7.79 -11.58 14.40
C GLY A 227 -7.41 -12.67 13.42
N PHE A 228 -6.27 -12.60 12.73
CA PHE A 228 -5.97 -13.47 11.57
C PHE A 228 -5.38 -14.85 11.91
N SER A 229 -5.44 -15.28 13.17
CA SER A 229 -4.79 -16.52 13.64
C SER A 229 -5.24 -17.77 12.87
N THR A 230 -6.53 -17.86 12.58
CA THR A 230 -7.12 -18.97 11.82
C THR A 230 -6.64 -19.03 10.37
N GLU A 231 -6.51 -17.87 9.72
CA GLU A 231 -5.99 -17.73 8.36
C GLU A 231 -4.52 -18.13 8.30
N THR A 232 -3.74 -17.79 9.34
CA THR A 232 -2.36 -18.26 9.50
C THR A 232 -2.31 -19.78 9.55
N ILE A 233 -3.15 -20.44 10.34
CA ILE A 233 -3.20 -21.91 10.43
C ILE A 233 -3.56 -22.53 9.08
N PHE A 234 -4.53 -21.97 8.35
CA PHE A 234 -4.87 -22.49 7.02
C PHE A 234 -3.74 -22.28 6.00
N ALA A 235 -3.12 -21.10 6.00
CA ALA A 235 -2.02 -20.79 5.10
C ALA A 235 -0.79 -21.67 5.37
N SER A 236 -0.47 -21.95 6.63
CA SER A 236 0.67 -22.82 7.00
C SER A 236 0.47 -24.27 6.52
N ASN A 237 -0.78 -24.72 6.47
CA ASN A 237 -1.20 -26.04 6.01
C ASN A 237 -1.44 -26.15 4.50
N TYR A 238 -1.23 -25.08 3.72
CA TYR A 238 -1.41 -25.10 2.27
C TYR A 238 -0.51 -26.15 1.59
N LYS A 239 -1.11 -27.06 0.80
CA LYS A 239 -0.40 -28.16 0.11
C LYS A 239 -0.13 -27.93 -1.38
N GLY A 240 -0.69 -26.87 -1.98
CA GLY A 240 -0.53 -26.59 -3.41
C GLY A 240 0.82 -25.96 -3.78
N ASN A 241 0.98 -25.64 -5.06
CA ASN A 241 2.22 -25.11 -5.66
C ASN A 241 2.13 -23.66 -6.14
N PHE A 242 1.04 -22.94 -5.88
CA PHE A 242 0.88 -21.56 -6.36
C PHE A 242 1.90 -20.64 -5.65
N PRO A 243 2.82 -19.94 -6.37
CA PRO A 243 3.93 -19.22 -5.76
C PRO A 243 3.53 -18.21 -4.69
N ARG A 244 2.44 -17.45 -4.92
CA ARG A 244 1.91 -16.47 -3.95
C ARG A 244 1.45 -17.14 -2.64
N LEU A 245 0.74 -18.26 -2.74
CA LEU A 245 0.23 -19.00 -1.58
C LEU A 245 1.35 -19.76 -0.86
N LEU A 246 2.40 -20.18 -1.59
CA LEU A 246 3.63 -20.68 -0.97
C LEU A 246 4.33 -19.59 -0.16
N GLY A 247 4.37 -18.34 -0.65
CA GLY A 247 4.84 -17.20 0.13
C GLY A 247 4.05 -17.01 1.44
N TYR A 248 2.72 -17.05 1.37
CA TYR A 248 1.86 -16.99 2.57
C TYR A 248 2.08 -18.17 3.52
N LYS A 249 2.29 -19.37 2.99
CA LYS A 249 2.61 -20.56 3.80
C LYS A 249 3.91 -20.38 4.57
N ARG A 250 4.98 -19.87 3.92
CA ARG A 250 6.26 -19.59 4.58
C ARG A 250 6.09 -18.57 5.69
N PHE A 251 5.44 -17.45 5.38
CA PHE A 251 5.13 -16.41 6.36
C PHE A 251 4.33 -16.96 7.55
N ALA A 252 3.26 -17.70 7.27
CA ALA A 252 2.40 -18.25 8.30
C ALA A 252 3.09 -19.27 9.20
N LYS A 253 3.94 -20.13 8.62
CA LYS A 253 4.79 -21.05 9.40
C LYS A 253 5.74 -20.30 10.31
N ALA A 254 6.37 -19.23 9.84
CA ALA A 254 7.27 -18.43 10.67
C ALA A 254 6.54 -17.80 11.87
N LEU A 255 5.30 -17.34 11.68
CA LEU A 255 4.48 -16.83 12.78
C LEU A 255 4.11 -17.89 13.82
N LEU A 256 3.80 -19.11 13.39
CA LEU A 256 3.40 -20.22 14.28
C LEU A 256 4.59 -20.84 15.02
N VAL A 257 5.74 -21.04 14.35
CA VAL A 257 6.96 -21.55 15.00
C VAL A 257 7.41 -20.61 16.12
N ALA A 258 7.22 -19.30 15.93
CA ALA A 258 7.52 -18.30 16.95
C ALA A 258 6.58 -18.36 18.17
N SER A 259 5.36 -18.90 18.05
CA SER A 259 4.42 -19.02 19.18
C SER A 259 4.59 -20.29 20.00
N ASP A 260 4.93 -21.42 19.36
CA ASP A 260 5.04 -22.72 20.05
C ASP A 260 6.22 -22.79 21.03
N LEU A 261 7.23 -21.91 20.86
CA LEU A 261 8.43 -21.88 21.71
C LEU A 261 8.14 -21.46 23.17
N GLU A 262 7.09 -20.68 23.42
CA GLU A 262 6.81 -20.12 24.75
C GLU A 262 5.98 -21.06 25.64
N THR A 263 5.28 -22.05 25.07
CA THR A 263 4.31 -22.87 25.82
C THR A 263 4.91 -24.06 26.58
N GLY A 264 6.25 -24.14 26.71
CA GLY A 264 6.91 -24.97 27.73
C GLY A 264 6.73 -26.50 27.61
N GLY A 265 6.30 -27.01 26.46
CA GLY A 265 6.11 -28.44 26.21
C GLY A 265 7.41 -29.15 25.82
N GLY A 266 8.30 -29.39 26.79
CA GLY A 266 9.25 -30.51 26.77
C GLY A 266 10.32 -30.55 25.66
N SER A 267 11.52 -30.05 26.00
CA SER A 267 12.81 -30.62 25.60
C SER A 267 13.01 -31.03 24.12
N SER A 268 13.40 -30.07 23.27
CA SER A 268 14.35 -30.37 22.20
C SER A 268 15.55 -29.44 22.35
N SER A 269 16.60 -29.99 22.96
CA SER A 269 17.87 -29.36 23.34
C SER A 269 18.77 -28.98 22.15
N ARG A 270 18.21 -28.43 21.07
CA ARG A 270 18.98 -28.07 19.86
C ARG A 270 18.83 -26.59 19.49
N GLY A 271 19.15 -25.74 20.46
CA GLY A 271 20.27 -24.80 20.34
C GLY A 271 20.16 -23.61 19.39
N GLY A 272 18.96 -23.10 19.10
CA GLY A 272 18.80 -21.79 18.47
C GLY A 272 17.80 -20.95 19.25
N ASN A 273 18.22 -19.82 19.80
CA ASN A 273 17.30 -18.80 20.33
C ASN A 273 16.52 -18.19 19.16
N ILE A 274 15.45 -18.85 18.72
CA ILE A 274 14.53 -18.29 17.73
C ILE A 274 13.76 -17.18 18.45
N SER A 275 14.13 -15.93 18.16
CA SER A 275 13.43 -14.78 18.70
C SER A 275 12.04 -14.66 18.07
N ARG A 276 11.07 -14.28 18.89
CA ARG A 276 9.71 -14.03 18.44
C ARG A 276 9.69 -12.90 17.42
N ILE A 277 9.23 -13.22 16.20
CA ILE A 277 9.22 -12.27 15.07
C ILE A 277 8.06 -11.27 15.13
N TRP A 278 7.27 -11.27 16.21
CA TRP A 278 6.13 -10.38 16.34
C TRP A 278 5.91 -9.89 17.78
N ARG A 279 5.28 -8.72 17.90
CA ARG A 279 4.93 -8.05 19.16
C ARG A 279 3.50 -7.54 19.09
N ASP A 280 2.90 -7.34 20.24
CA ASP A 280 1.55 -6.79 20.38
C ASP A 280 1.56 -5.26 20.46
N LEU A 281 0.54 -4.65 19.87
CA LEU A 281 0.22 -3.23 20.02
C LEU A 281 -1.26 -3.09 20.32
N HIS A 282 -1.61 -2.11 21.13
CA HIS A 282 -2.99 -1.86 21.50
C HIS A 282 -3.41 -0.43 21.11
N TYR A 283 -4.58 -0.28 20.46
CA TYR A 283 -5.03 1.00 19.89
C TYR A 283 -5.10 2.17 20.88
N ARG A 284 -5.37 1.88 22.16
CA ARG A 284 -5.44 2.87 23.24
C ARG A 284 -4.10 3.57 23.56
N TRP A 285 -2.96 3.03 23.09
CA TRP A 285 -1.64 3.63 23.33
C TRP A 285 -0.98 4.05 22.00
N PRO A 286 -1.48 5.13 21.37
CA PRO A 286 -0.87 5.66 20.14
C PRO A 286 0.61 6.04 20.34
N SER A 287 1.01 6.41 21.56
CA SER A 287 2.40 6.69 21.94
C SER A 287 3.35 5.50 21.75
N HIS A 288 2.85 4.26 21.74
CA HIS A 288 3.66 3.06 21.51
C HIS A 288 3.82 2.75 20.02
N VAL A 289 3.00 3.31 19.14
CA VAL A 289 3.01 2.96 17.71
C VAL A 289 4.12 3.69 17.00
N TYR A 290 4.15 5.01 17.14
CA TYR A 290 5.04 5.86 16.36
C TYR A 290 6.53 5.55 16.63
N PRO A 291 7.02 5.55 17.89
CA PRO A 291 8.44 5.30 18.17
C PRO A 291 8.90 3.88 17.82
N ASN A 292 7.96 2.92 17.81
CA ASN A 292 8.25 1.57 17.38
C ASN A 292 8.32 1.49 15.86
N LEU A 293 7.40 2.11 15.11
CA LEU A 293 7.40 1.97 13.66
C LEU A 293 8.35 2.95 12.95
N SER A 294 8.64 4.14 13.50
CA SER A 294 9.48 5.16 12.84
C SER A 294 10.95 4.75 12.68
N ARG A 295 11.38 3.69 13.36
CA ARG A 295 12.72 3.10 13.24
C ARG A 295 12.84 2.23 11.99
N CYS A 296 12.81 2.87 10.81
CA CYS A 296 12.92 2.24 9.50
C CYS A 296 14.10 1.23 9.37
N ALA A 297 15.23 1.50 10.02
CA ALA A 297 16.41 0.62 9.98
C ALA A 297 16.17 -0.73 10.67
N ASP A 298 15.27 -0.77 11.66
CA ASP A 298 14.98 -1.97 12.45
C ASP A 298 14.04 -2.94 11.71
N LYS A 299 13.62 -2.62 10.48
CA LYS A 299 12.73 -3.44 9.65
C LYS A 299 11.45 -3.83 10.40
N LEU A 300 10.69 -2.83 10.80
CA LEU A 300 9.48 -3.01 11.61
C LEU A 300 8.23 -2.79 10.77
N ALA A 301 7.27 -3.71 10.87
CA ALA A 301 6.01 -3.62 10.14
C ALA A 301 4.82 -3.83 11.07
N TYR A 302 3.73 -3.11 10.83
CA TYR A 302 2.46 -3.26 11.52
C TYR A 302 1.46 -3.96 10.61
N LEU A 303 0.79 -5.02 11.08
CA LEU A 303 -0.16 -5.81 10.30
C LEU A 303 -1.56 -5.70 10.90
N ASP A 304 -2.54 -5.33 10.08
CA ASP A 304 -3.93 -5.15 10.49
C ASP A 304 -4.89 -5.38 9.31
N LYS A 305 -6.19 -5.25 9.53
CA LYS A 305 -7.20 -5.21 8.46
C LYS A 305 -6.87 -4.08 7.48
N LYS A 306 -7.09 -4.34 6.20
CA LYS A 306 -6.77 -3.39 5.11
C LYS A 306 -7.44 -2.03 5.32
N GLU A 307 -8.69 -2.02 5.77
CA GLU A 307 -9.43 -0.77 6.03
C GLU A 307 -8.78 0.03 7.16
N ASN A 308 -8.37 -0.65 8.25
CA ASN A 308 -7.72 0.00 9.37
C ASN A 308 -6.35 0.58 8.97
N ILE A 309 -5.56 -0.13 8.15
CA ILE A 309 -4.28 0.39 7.63
C ILE A 309 -4.49 1.69 6.84
N LYS A 310 -5.52 1.74 5.99
CA LYS A 310 -5.87 2.93 5.22
C LYS A 310 -6.18 4.13 6.13
N ASP A 311 -6.88 3.91 7.23
CA ASP A 311 -7.25 4.96 8.19
C ASP A 311 -6.09 5.39 9.10
N ILE A 312 -5.11 4.50 9.36
CA ILE A 312 -3.95 4.76 10.21
C ILE A 312 -2.83 5.51 9.46
N ILE A 313 -2.67 5.29 8.16
CA ILE A 313 -1.61 5.91 7.35
C ILE A 313 -1.60 7.44 7.45
N PRO A 314 -2.73 8.17 7.27
CA PRO A 314 -2.76 9.62 7.39
C PRO A 314 -2.30 10.12 8.76
N PHE A 315 -2.68 9.42 9.83
CA PHE A 315 -2.28 9.76 11.20
C PHE A 315 -0.78 9.59 11.43
N LEU A 316 -0.19 8.47 10.99
CA LEU A 316 1.25 8.25 11.17
C LEU A 316 2.11 9.14 10.28
N ASN A 317 1.60 9.55 9.12
CA ASN A 317 2.28 10.50 8.23
C ASN A 317 2.11 11.96 8.65
N ASP A 318 1.28 12.26 9.66
CA ASP A 318 1.16 13.59 10.27
C ASP A 318 2.25 13.78 11.33
N ASN A 319 3.51 13.72 10.90
CA ASN A 319 4.69 13.82 11.76
C ASN A 319 5.65 14.93 11.31
N SER A 320 6.46 15.41 12.26
CA SER A 320 7.42 16.48 12.01
C SER A 320 8.79 16.00 11.51
N ASP A 321 9.11 14.70 11.63
CA ASP A 321 10.42 14.17 11.25
C ASP A 321 10.51 13.76 9.76
N GLY A 322 9.40 13.85 9.02
CA GLY A 322 9.31 13.53 7.60
C GLY A 322 9.33 12.03 7.31
N THR A 323 9.19 11.18 8.33
CA THR A 323 9.11 9.72 8.16
C THR A 323 7.84 9.36 7.43
N VAL A 324 7.96 8.55 6.38
CA VAL A 324 6.80 8.18 5.58
C VAL A 324 6.47 6.72 5.77
N PHE A 325 5.23 6.48 6.16
CA PHE A 325 4.65 5.17 6.33
C PHE A 325 3.81 4.82 5.10
N MET A 326 4.04 3.62 4.58
CA MET A 326 3.36 3.10 3.39
C MET A 326 2.73 1.75 3.66
N GLY A 327 1.51 1.57 3.15
CA GLY A 327 0.83 0.28 3.13
C GLY A 327 1.38 -0.62 2.04
N GLY A 328 1.41 -1.93 2.29
CA GLY A 328 1.70 -2.93 1.26
C GLY A 328 0.64 -2.97 0.16
N ASP A 329 1.06 -3.33 -1.05
CA ASP A 329 0.23 -3.39 -2.27
C ASP A 329 -0.51 -4.74 -2.41
N ASN A 330 -0.68 -5.47 -1.31
CA ASN A 330 -1.18 -6.85 -1.36
C ASN A 330 -2.66 -6.92 -1.02
N ASP A 331 -3.51 -6.67 -2.03
CA ASP A 331 -4.95 -6.51 -1.85
C ASP A 331 -5.68 -7.74 -1.26
N ASP A 332 -5.16 -8.95 -1.52
CA ASP A 332 -5.81 -10.21 -1.13
C ASP A 332 -5.08 -10.95 0.01
N PHE A 333 -4.19 -10.29 0.75
CA PHE A 333 -3.52 -10.99 1.84
C PHE A 333 -4.53 -11.46 2.89
N PHE A 334 -4.55 -12.77 3.14
CA PHE A 334 -5.53 -13.44 4.01
C PHE A 334 -6.96 -12.98 3.75
N ARG A 335 -7.32 -12.83 2.46
CA ARG A 335 -8.68 -12.50 2.07
C ARG A 335 -9.62 -13.63 2.49
N THR A 336 -10.53 -13.32 3.41
CA THR A 336 -11.59 -14.23 3.85
C THR A 336 -12.95 -13.62 3.59
N TRP A 337 -13.92 -14.50 3.28
CA TRP A 337 -15.30 -14.09 3.15
C TRP A 337 -15.94 -14.05 4.54
N SER A 338 -16.64 -12.96 4.81
CA SER A 338 -17.51 -12.84 5.98
C SER A 338 -18.91 -13.30 5.58
N ALA A 339 -19.53 -14.05 6.47
CA ALA A 339 -20.85 -14.59 6.25
C ALA A 339 -21.63 -14.61 7.56
N ILE A 340 -22.94 -14.41 7.45
CA ILE A 340 -23.86 -14.69 8.55
C ILE A 340 -24.11 -16.19 8.53
N GLN A 341 -23.69 -16.88 9.59
CA GLN A 341 -23.95 -18.31 9.77
C GLN A 341 -25.30 -18.51 10.44
N ILE A 342 -26.13 -19.34 9.84
CA ILE A 342 -27.47 -19.65 10.34
C ILE A 342 -27.58 -21.17 10.47
N ARG A 343 -27.95 -21.63 11.67
CA ARG A 343 -28.15 -23.06 11.92
C ARG A 343 -29.24 -23.59 11.00
N SER A 344 -28.94 -24.62 10.22
CA SER A 344 -29.92 -25.24 9.34
C SER A 344 -31.08 -25.83 10.14
N THR A 345 -32.31 -25.61 9.67
CA THR A 345 -33.53 -26.22 10.20
C THR A 345 -34.21 -27.04 9.10
N PRO A 346 -34.85 -28.19 9.41
CA PRO A 346 -35.43 -29.07 8.40
C PRO A 346 -36.57 -28.43 7.58
N ARG A 347 -37.21 -27.38 8.10
CA ARG A 347 -38.30 -26.64 7.44
C ARG A 347 -38.14 -25.15 7.74
N ARG A 348 -38.40 -24.31 6.71
CA ARG A 348 -38.44 -22.82 6.71
C ARG A 348 -37.75 -22.14 7.88
N ASN A 349 -36.53 -21.64 7.67
CA ASN A 349 -35.77 -20.96 8.70
C ASN A 349 -36.16 -19.48 8.76
N PHE A 350 -36.92 -19.11 9.80
CA PHE A 350 -37.34 -17.73 10.05
C PHE A 350 -36.17 -16.73 10.03
N VAL A 351 -35.04 -17.06 10.67
CA VAL A 351 -33.86 -16.18 10.74
C VAL A 351 -33.26 -15.99 9.35
N LEU A 352 -33.16 -17.06 8.56
CA LEU A 352 -32.66 -16.99 7.19
C LEU A 352 -33.52 -16.07 6.33
N ASP A 353 -34.84 -16.25 6.36
CA ASP A 353 -35.77 -15.47 5.54
C ASP A 353 -35.72 -13.98 5.91
N ARG A 354 -35.60 -13.67 7.21
CA ARG A 354 -35.44 -12.28 7.69
C ARG A 354 -34.12 -11.66 7.29
N VAL A 355 -33.00 -12.36 7.45
CA VAL A 355 -31.69 -11.84 7.00
C VAL A 355 -31.69 -11.64 5.50
N LYS A 356 -32.23 -12.57 4.70
CA LYS A 356 -32.38 -12.41 3.25
C LYS A 356 -33.19 -11.17 2.91
N PHE A 357 -34.32 -10.96 3.58
CA PHE A 357 -35.15 -9.77 3.38
C PHE A 357 -34.36 -8.48 3.68
N LEU A 358 -33.66 -8.40 4.82
CA LEU A 358 -32.83 -7.24 5.18
C LEU A 358 -31.71 -6.97 4.18
N MET A 359 -31.09 -8.02 3.64
CA MET A 359 -30.02 -7.91 2.64
C MET A 359 -30.56 -7.44 1.28
N VAL A 360 -31.61 -8.09 0.76
CA VAL A 360 -32.20 -7.78 -0.56
C VAL A 360 -32.86 -6.41 -0.58
N SER A 361 -33.46 -5.97 0.53
CA SER A 361 -34.03 -4.63 0.65
C SER A 361 -33.00 -3.51 0.81
N GLY A 362 -31.72 -3.83 1.02
CA GLY A 362 -30.65 -2.86 1.29
C GLY A 362 -30.64 -2.28 2.71
N ILE A 363 -31.62 -2.66 3.56
CA ILE A 363 -31.71 -2.20 4.95
C ILE A 363 -30.46 -2.59 5.74
N TYR A 364 -29.93 -3.81 5.54
CA TYR A 364 -28.71 -4.26 6.22
C TYR A 364 -27.52 -3.34 5.92
N LYS A 365 -27.27 -3.08 4.63
CA LYS A 365 -26.17 -2.22 4.18
C LYS A 365 -26.32 -0.79 4.67
N TRP A 366 -27.54 -0.25 4.64
CA TRP A 366 -27.81 1.09 5.17
C TRP A 366 -27.43 1.20 6.67
N TRP A 367 -27.82 0.21 7.48
CA TRP A 367 -27.47 0.20 8.90
C TRP A 367 -25.97 -0.06 9.13
N GLU A 368 -25.33 -0.90 8.32
CA GLU A 368 -23.88 -1.10 8.38
C GLU A 368 -23.12 0.22 8.13
N GLU A 369 -23.51 0.96 7.09
CA GLU A 369 -22.96 2.27 6.78
C GLU A 369 -23.27 3.29 7.90
N TRP A 370 -24.48 3.26 8.45
CA TRP A 370 -24.86 4.13 9.57
C TRP A 370 -23.99 3.84 10.81
N PHE A 371 -23.82 2.56 11.19
CA PHE A 371 -23.00 2.16 12.33
C PHE A 371 -21.53 2.53 12.13
N SER A 372 -20.99 2.36 10.92
CA SER A 372 -19.60 2.74 10.63
C SER A 372 -19.36 4.25 10.74
N ARG A 373 -20.37 5.08 10.43
CA ARG A 373 -20.30 6.55 10.60
C ARG A 373 -20.47 7.01 12.05
N ILE A 374 -21.45 6.46 12.76
CA ILE A 374 -21.81 6.92 14.13
C ILE A 374 -20.92 6.27 15.20
N LYS A 375 -20.52 5.02 15.00
CA LYS A 375 -19.66 4.25 15.90
C LYS A 375 -18.43 3.74 15.12
N PRO A 376 -17.58 4.65 14.60
CA PRO A 376 -16.39 4.25 13.87
C PRO A 376 -15.49 3.40 14.75
N ARG A 377 -14.72 2.51 14.12
CA ARG A 377 -13.74 1.69 14.84
C ARG A 377 -12.74 2.62 15.54
N LYS A 378 -12.58 2.45 16.84
CA LYS A 378 -11.64 3.23 17.63
C LYS A 378 -10.21 2.74 17.36
N LEU A 379 -9.54 3.36 16.40
CA LEU A 379 -8.15 3.13 16.03
C LEU A 379 -7.21 4.11 16.76
N PHE A 380 -5.91 4.07 16.49
CA PHE A 380 -4.92 5.01 17.06
C PHE A 380 -5.32 6.50 16.93
N PRO A 381 -5.84 6.99 15.78
CA PRO A 381 -6.19 8.40 15.63
C PRO A 381 -7.30 8.83 16.60
N TYR A 382 -8.27 7.95 16.88
CA TYR A 382 -9.35 8.22 17.84
C TYR A 382 -8.78 8.43 19.26
N TYR A 383 -7.90 7.53 19.71
CA TYR A 383 -7.33 7.62 21.06
C TYR A 383 -6.27 8.73 21.19
N ALA A 384 -5.68 9.18 20.08
CA ALA A 384 -4.79 10.32 20.04
C ALA A 384 -5.53 11.67 19.97
N ASN A 385 -6.87 11.67 19.95
CA ASN A 385 -7.69 12.87 19.68
C ASN A 385 -7.24 13.61 18.40
N TRP A 386 -6.88 12.85 17.36
CA TRP A 386 -6.38 13.41 16.11
C TRP A 386 -7.53 14.00 15.30
N THR A 387 -7.48 15.30 15.03
CA THR A 387 -8.54 16.05 14.33
C THR A 387 -8.36 16.09 12.81
N GLY A 388 -7.30 15.45 12.29
CA GLY A 388 -6.90 15.51 10.90
C GLY A 388 -5.44 15.96 10.73
N PRO A 389 -4.90 15.86 9.51
CA PRO A 389 -3.50 16.16 9.24
C PRO A 389 -3.20 17.64 9.49
N LYS A 390 -2.26 17.92 10.37
CA LYS A 390 -1.78 19.28 10.67
C LYS A 390 -0.65 19.68 9.73
N PHE A 391 0.24 18.75 9.44
CA PHE A 391 1.22 18.90 8.38
C PHE A 391 0.49 18.68 7.06
N GLY A 392 0.45 19.74 6.24
CA GLY A 392 -0.25 19.71 4.97
C GLY A 392 0.12 18.44 4.23
N ALA A 393 -0.90 17.63 3.91
CA ALA A 393 -0.76 16.46 3.06
C ALA A 393 -0.36 16.97 1.67
N LEU A 394 0.92 17.34 1.53
CA LEU A 394 1.48 17.99 0.36
C LEU A 394 1.00 17.20 -0.85
N GLU A 395 0.25 17.90 -1.69
CA GLU A 395 -0.56 17.41 -2.79
C GLU A 395 0.10 16.22 -3.48
N LYS A 396 -0.43 15.01 -3.25
CA LYS A 396 -0.14 13.83 -4.06
C LYS A 396 -1.02 13.88 -5.30
N LEU A 397 -0.58 14.57 -6.34
CA LEU A 397 -1.24 14.56 -7.65
C LEU A 397 -0.37 13.90 -8.73
N ASP A 398 -1.08 13.40 -9.74
CA ASP A 398 -0.67 12.50 -10.82
C ASP A 398 0.34 13.11 -11.84
N PHE A 399 1.47 13.62 -11.38
CA PHE A 399 2.48 14.25 -12.25
C PHE A 399 3.30 13.25 -13.06
N THR A 400 3.43 12.00 -12.61
CA THR A 400 4.22 10.95 -13.29
C THR A 400 3.74 10.70 -14.72
N ALA A 401 2.42 10.74 -14.96
CA ALA A 401 1.86 10.58 -16.31
C ALA A 401 2.26 11.72 -17.25
N ARG A 402 2.41 12.95 -16.74
CA ARG A 402 2.79 14.12 -17.54
C ARG A 402 4.28 14.10 -17.90
N VAL A 403 5.15 13.70 -16.97
CA VAL A 403 6.61 13.63 -17.20
C VAL A 403 6.96 12.53 -18.21
N VAL A 404 6.34 11.35 -18.12
CA VAL A 404 6.54 10.26 -19.10
C VAL A 404 6.15 10.70 -20.50
N THR A 405 5.06 11.46 -20.63
CA THR A 405 4.63 11.98 -21.94
C THR A 405 5.67 12.95 -22.53
N ILE A 406 6.23 13.85 -21.71
CA ILE A 406 7.27 14.80 -22.15
C ILE A 406 8.56 14.08 -22.58
N LEU A 407 9.02 13.10 -21.80
CA LEU A 407 10.20 12.29 -22.15
C LEU A 407 10.00 11.48 -23.44
N THR A 408 8.79 10.97 -23.66
CA THR A 408 8.45 10.25 -24.90
C THR A 408 8.53 11.18 -26.11
N ILE A 409 8.00 12.40 -26.00
CA ILE A 409 8.07 13.41 -27.07
C ILE A 409 9.53 13.78 -27.36
N TRP A 410 10.36 13.98 -26.32
CA TRP A 410 11.78 14.28 -26.49
C TRP A 410 12.55 13.16 -27.21
N GLY A 411 12.33 11.90 -26.81
CA GLY A 411 12.96 10.75 -27.47
C GLY A 411 12.63 10.65 -28.96
N VAL A 412 11.38 10.93 -29.34
CA VAL A 412 10.96 10.98 -30.76
C VAL A 412 11.68 12.10 -31.51
N CYS A 413 11.82 13.29 -30.91
CA CYS A 413 12.57 14.40 -31.51
C CYS A 413 14.05 14.04 -31.74
N CYS A 414 14.71 13.41 -30.76
CA CYS A 414 16.10 12.98 -30.91
C CYS A 414 16.27 11.95 -32.02
N GLY A 415 15.36 10.97 -32.12
CA GLY A 415 15.38 9.97 -33.20
C GLY A 415 15.24 10.62 -34.58
N PHE A 416 14.39 11.63 -34.71
CA PHE A 416 14.23 12.39 -35.95
C PHE A 416 15.52 13.15 -36.34
N CYS A 417 16.20 13.75 -35.37
CA CYS A 417 17.46 14.48 -35.61
C CYS A 417 18.57 13.58 -36.14
N VAL A 418 18.69 12.36 -35.61
CA VAL A 418 19.67 11.36 -36.08
C VAL A 418 19.36 10.95 -37.52
N MET A 419 18.09 10.67 -37.84
CA MET A 419 17.66 10.31 -39.19
C MET A 419 18.00 11.41 -40.21
N VAL A 420 17.70 12.66 -39.90
CA VAL A 420 18.03 13.80 -40.78
C VAL A 420 19.55 13.93 -40.96
N GLY A 421 20.32 13.80 -39.89
CA GLY A 421 21.78 13.85 -39.95
C GLY A 421 22.37 12.76 -40.86
N ILE A 422 21.84 11.53 -40.80
CA ILE A 422 22.26 10.43 -41.69
C ILE A 422 21.92 10.77 -43.15
N MET A 423 20.72 11.31 -43.42
CA MET A 423 20.33 11.69 -44.79
C MET A 423 21.24 12.79 -45.35
N GLU A 424 21.62 13.78 -44.56
CA GLU A 424 22.55 14.84 -45.00
C GLU A 424 23.94 14.28 -45.32
N ILE A 425 24.45 13.36 -44.51
CA ILE A 425 25.74 12.71 -44.75
C ILE A 425 25.70 11.88 -46.04
N CYS A 426 24.65 11.08 -46.24
CA CYS A 426 24.47 10.27 -47.44
C CYS A 426 24.35 11.15 -48.69
N ASN A 427 23.59 12.25 -48.62
CA ASN A 427 23.46 13.18 -49.73
C ASN A 427 24.78 13.91 -50.03
N GLY A 428 25.52 14.32 -49.00
CA GLY A 428 26.83 14.96 -49.16
C GLY A 428 27.85 14.09 -49.90
N GLN A 429 27.88 12.78 -49.63
CA GLN A 429 28.73 11.83 -50.35
C GLN A 429 28.33 11.66 -51.82
N LEU A 430 27.03 11.70 -52.11
CA LEU A 430 26.52 11.66 -53.48
C LEU A 430 26.94 12.90 -54.28
N TYR A 431 26.87 14.08 -53.67
CA TYR A 431 27.34 15.32 -54.31
C TYR A 431 28.85 15.31 -54.54
N SER A 432 29.66 14.78 -53.60
CA SER A 432 31.11 14.74 -53.82
C SER A 432 31.51 13.77 -54.93
N MET A 433 30.80 12.65 -55.10
CA MET A 433 31.02 11.73 -56.23
C MET A 433 30.63 12.33 -57.59
N HIS A 434 29.62 13.20 -57.62
CA HIS A 434 29.15 13.79 -58.88
C HIS A 434 30.06 14.93 -59.38
N TYR A 435 30.87 15.52 -58.51
CA TYR A 435 31.85 16.56 -58.87
C TYR A 435 33.26 16.01 -59.15
N SER A 436 33.51 14.73 -58.87
CA SER A 436 34.78 14.06 -59.18
C SER A 436 34.76 13.23 -60.47
N LEU A 437 33.60 13.16 -61.14
CA LEU A 437 33.39 12.72 -62.52
C LEU A 437 33.29 13.95 -63.42
#